data_AF-A0A9W7KYU2-F1
#
_entry.id   AF-A0A9W7KYU2-F1
#
_cell.length_a   1.000
_cell.length_b   1.000
_cell.length_c   1.000
_cell.angle_alpha   90.00
_cell.angle_beta   90.00
_cell.angle_gamma   90.00
#
_symmetry.space_group_name_H-M   'P 1'
#
loop_
_entity.id
_entity.type
_entity.pdbx_description
1 polymer ?
#
loop_
_entity_poly.entity_id
_entity_poly.type
_entity_poly.pdbx_seq_one_letter_code
_entity_poly.pdbx_strand_id
1 'polypeptide(L)'
;MPSNKKASVFTHGKKLADGSMYIITIIDLEPAGLLIKAYNQSSNAEYTLSPTEGQIKEAGLSRKENDLTRLADSIDIVEKEDRTFISSTIPSIKDQKVIPQGPLVQTFISGTTVGAETLPDLLTTALSELCKVKPAGLDAVRWLGEWLLENNPNQPHVEEPEA
;
A
#
# COMPACT_ATOMS: atom_id res chain seq x y z
N MET A 1 18.01 -14.25 22.07
CA MET A 1 16.89 -13.33 21.83
C MET A 1 17.41 -11.89 21.86
N PRO A 2 17.82 -11.27 20.75
CA PRO A 2 18.03 -9.83 20.70
C PRO A 2 16.78 -9.16 20.11
N SER A 3 16.08 -8.41 20.95
CA SER A 3 15.02 -7.48 20.58
C SER A 3 15.63 -6.36 19.73
N ASN A 4 15.57 -6.49 18.41
CA ASN A 4 15.99 -5.46 17.47
C ASN A 4 14.93 -4.34 17.45
N LYS A 5 14.93 -3.48 18.47
CA LYS A 5 14.17 -2.23 18.44
C LYS A 5 14.79 -1.37 17.33
N LYS A 6 14.18 -1.35 16.15
CA LYS A 6 14.56 -0.40 15.10
C LYS A 6 14.44 1.00 15.68
N ALA A 7 15.58 1.63 15.94
CA ALA A 7 15.64 2.95 16.54
C ALA A 7 14.96 3.95 15.61
N SER A 8 14.13 4.82 16.17
CA SER A 8 13.61 5.97 15.43
C SER A 8 14.79 6.81 14.93
N VAL A 9 14.84 7.08 13.64
CA VAL A 9 15.88 7.91 13.02
C VAL A 9 15.55 9.39 13.20
N PHE A 10 14.28 9.74 13.35
CA PHE A 10 13.84 11.10 13.60
C PHE A 10 12.55 11.13 14.44
N THR A 11 12.41 12.12 15.32
CA THR A 11 11.19 12.35 16.08
C THR A 11 10.93 13.86 16.18
N HIS A 12 9.71 14.28 15.85
CA HIS A 12 9.32 15.68 15.83
C HIS A 12 7.89 15.86 16.30
N GLY A 13 7.66 16.79 17.22
CA GLY A 13 6.33 17.15 17.70
C GLY A 13 5.73 18.25 16.86
N LYS A 14 4.57 18.02 16.25
CA LYS A 14 3.89 19.00 15.38
C LYS A 14 2.39 19.03 15.66
N LYS A 15 1.81 20.22 15.56
CA LYS A 15 0.35 20.41 15.54
C LYS A 15 -0.19 20.15 14.13
N LEU A 16 -1.11 19.21 13.99
CA LEU A 16 -1.71 18.85 12.69
C LEU A 16 -3.03 19.60 12.45
N ALA A 17 -3.65 19.42 11.29
CA ALA A 17 -4.85 20.15 10.86
C ALA A 17 -6.04 20.06 11.83
N ASP A 18 -6.16 18.98 12.59
CA ASP A 18 -7.18 18.78 13.64
C ASP A 18 -6.94 19.65 14.90
N GLY A 19 -5.85 20.42 14.93
CA GLY A 19 -5.47 21.26 16.03
C GLY A 19 -4.87 20.52 17.24
N SER A 20 -4.65 19.21 17.13
CA SER A 20 -4.04 18.40 18.19
C SER A 20 -2.52 18.27 17.99
N MET A 21 -1.81 18.01 19.09
CA MET A 21 -0.36 17.77 19.06
C MET A 21 -0.07 16.30 18.77
N TYR A 22 0.72 16.06 17.73
CA TYR A 22 1.19 14.73 17.34
C TYR A 22 2.70 14.63 17.52
N ILE A 23 3.15 13.45 17.96
CA ILE A 23 4.55 13.06 17.81
C ILE A 23 4.68 12.30 16.50
N ILE A 24 5.44 12.87 15.57
CA ILE A 24 5.83 12.22 14.33
C ILE A 24 7.15 11.48 14.58
N THR A 25 7.16 10.17 14.40
CA THR A 25 8.35 9.32 14.53
C THR A 25 8.64 8.67 13.19
N ILE A 26 9.86 8.84 12.69
CA ILE A 26 10.33 8.21 11.44
C ILE A 26 11.30 7.09 11.82
N ILE A 27 11.03 5.90 11.31
CA ILE A 27 11.78 4.67 11.54
C ILE A 27 12.31 4.22 10.19
N ASP A 28 13.61 3.95 10.12
CA ASP A 28 14.23 3.42 8.91
C ASP A 28 14.04 1.90 8.84
N LEU A 29 13.53 1.44 7.71
CA LEU A 29 13.22 0.04 7.45
C LEU A 29 14.07 -0.54 6.32
N GLU A 30 15.22 0.05 6.00
CA GLU A 30 16.12 -0.41 4.92
C GLU A 30 16.20 -1.95 4.81
N PRO A 31 15.97 -2.53 3.62
CA PRO A 31 15.77 -1.89 2.31
C PRO A 31 14.30 -1.57 1.98
N ALA A 32 13.36 -1.69 2.93
CA ALA A 32 11.93 -1.54 2.65
C ALA A 32 11.46 -0.08 2.47
N GLY A 33 12.27 0.90 2.87
CA GLY A 33 11.94 2.32 2.88
C GLY A 33 11.88 2.90 4.28
N LEU A 34 10.93 3.80 4.52
CA LEU A 34 10.71 4.45 5.82
C LEU A 34 9.34 4.08 6.38
N LEU A 35 9.20 4.14 7.69
CA LEU A 35 7.92 4.08 8.39
C LEU A 35 7.75 5.34 9.23
N ILE A 36 6.69 6.07 8.94
CA ILE A 36 6.33 7.30 9.63
C ILE A 36 5.12 6.98 10.50
N LYS A 37 5.22 7.30 11.79
CA LYS A 37 4.14 7.16 12.76
C LYS A 37 3.74 8.54 13.27
N ALA A 38 2.45 8.85 13.28
CA ALA A 38 1.91 10.01 13.96
C ALA A 38 1.11 9.53 15.18
N TYR A 39 1.58 9.86 16.38
CA TYR A 39 0.93 9.49 17.63
C TYR A 39 0.31 10.72 18.29
N ASN A 40 -1.01 10.68 18.51
CA ASN A 40 -1.73 11.69 19.28
C ASN A 40 -1.68 11.34 20.77
N GLN A 41 -1.09 12.21 21.59
CA GLN A 41 -0.99 11.97 23.03
C GLN A 41 -2.32 12.14 23.77
N SER A 42 -3.26 12.94 23.25
CA SER A 42 -4.52 13.22 23.95
C SER A 42 -5.61 12.18 23.67
N SER A 43 -5.67 11.68 22.44
CA SER A 43 -6.67 10.68 22.00
C SER A 43 -6.13 9.25 21.94
N ASN A 44 -4.83 9.04 22.15
CA ASN A 44 -4.11 7.77 21.92
C ASN A 44 -4.29 7.22 20.49
N ALA A 45 -4.65 8.07 19.52
CA ALA A 45 -4.74 7.67 18.12
C ALA A 45 -3.34 7.53 17.50
N GLU A 46 -3.10 6.45 16.75
CA GLU A 46 -1.87 6.21 16.00
C GLU A 46 -2.20 6.07 14.51
N TYR A 47 -1.47 6.82 13.68
CA TYR A 47 -1.56 6.74 12.22
C TYR A 47 -0.19 6.42 11.63
N THR A 48 -0.15 5.64 10.54
CA THR A 48 1.10 5.20 9.93
C THR A 48 1.14 5.42 8.44
N LEU A 49 2.28 5.89 7.93
CA LEU A 49 2.59 6.03 6.50
C LEU A 49 3.91 5.28 6.21
N SER A 50 3.95 4.47 5.15
CA SER A 50 5.11 3.63 4.84
C SER A 50 5.63 3.90 3.43
N PRO A 51 6.39 5.01 3.22
CA PRO A 51 6.96 5.31 1.91
C PRO A 51 8.02 4.28 1.51
N THR A 52 7.93 3.80 0.28
CA THR A 52 8.90 2.84 -0.29
C THR A 52 10.21 3.53 -0.69
N GLU A 53 11.30 2.76 -0.85
CA GLU A 53 12.57 3.28 -1.38
C GLU A 53 12.43 3.98 -2.74
N GLY A 54 11.55 3.48 -3.62
CA GLY A 54 11.26 4.13 -4.91
C GLY A 54 10.68 5.53 -4.70
N GLN A 55 9.68 5.66 -3.83
CA GLN A 55 9.03 6.93 -3.51
C GLN A 55 9.97 7.91 -2.80
N ILE A 56 10.88 7.42 -1.95
CA ILE A 56 11.90 8.25 -1.28
C ILE A 56 12.88 8.82 -2.29
N LYS A 57 13.34 8.00 -3.24
CA LYS A 57 14.25 8.43 -4.32
C LYS A 57 13.57 9.43 -5.26
N GLU A 58 12.33 9.17 -5.66
CA GLU A 58 11.54 10.09 -6.50
C GLU A 58 11.26 11.42 -5.79
N ALA A 59 11.04 11.39 -4.48
CA ALA A 59 10.88 12.59 -3.66
C ALA A 59 12.18 13.39 -3.47
N GLY A 60 13.33 12.85 -3.91
CA GLY A 60 14.65 13.45 -3.69
C GLY A 60 15.03 13.53 -2.22
N LEU A 61 14.47 12.65 -1.38
CA LEU A 61 14.73 12.62 0.05
C LEU A 61 15.90 11.68 0.36
N SER A 62 16.76 12.08 1.27
CA SER A 62 17.77 11.21 1.87
C SER A 62 17.48 10.97 3.36
N ARG A 63 18.23 10.06 3.98
CA ARG A 63 18.17 9.78 5.43
C ARG A 63 18.85 10.86 6.29
N LYS A 64 19.15 12.03 5.71
CA LYS A 64 19.75 13.16 6.42
C LYS A 64 18.69 13.92 7.19
N GLU A 65 19.10 14.50 8.32
CA GLU A 65 18.22 15.21 9.24
C GLU A 65 17.37 16.31 8.57
N ASN A 66 17.95 17.08 7.64
CA ASN A 66 17.22 18.13 6.90
C ASN A 66 16.06 17.56 6.06
N ASP A 67 16.28 16.43 5.39
CA ASP A 67 15.28 15.80 4.53
C ASP A 67 14.21 15.10 5.37
N LEU A 68 14.59 14.50 6.50
CA LEU A 68 13.66 13.91 7.47
C LEU A 68 12.80 14.97 8.15
N THR A 69 13.35 16.15 8.42
CA THR A 69 12.60 17.31 8.93
C THR A 69 11.59 17.78 7.90
N ARG A 70 12.02 17.97 6.64
CA ARG A 70 11.11 18.32 5.53
C ARG A 70 9.99 17.29 5.36
N LEU A 71 10.31 16.00 5.49
CA LEU A 71 9.32 14.92 5.45
C LEU A 71 8.35 15.04 6.63
N ALA A 72 8.80 15.20 7.86
CA ALA A 72 7.93 15.38 9.03
C ALA A 72 7.04 16.63 8.91
N ASP A 73 7.56 17.73 8.38
CA ASP A 73 6.80 18.96 8.14
C ASP A 73 5.76 18.79 7.04
N SER A 74 6.02 17.93 6.06
CA SER A 74 5.07 17.62 4.99
C SER A 74 3.88 16.78 5.46
N ILE A 75 3.99 16.14 6.63
CA ILE A 75 2.94 15.28 7.17
C ILE A 75 1.79 16.12 7.71
N ASP A 76 0.58 15.72 7.33
CA ASP A 76 -0.67 16.20 7.89
C ASP A 76 -1.69 15.08 8.03
N ILE A 77 -2.78 15.38 8.71
CA ILE A 77 -3.95 14.50 8.81
C ILE A 77 -5.04 14.97 7.85
N VAL A 78 -5.64 14.00 7.17
CA VAL A 78 -6.76 14.21 6.26
C VAL A 78 -7.92 13.33 6.71
N GLU A 79 -9.09 13.93 6.86
CA GLU A 79 -10.33 13.21 7.13
C GLU A 79 -11.03 12.90 5.80
N LYS A 80 -11.34 11.63 5.57
CA LYS A 80 -12.04 11.17 4.37
C LYS A 80 -13.02 10.07 4.76
N GLU A 81 -14.30 10.23 4.39
CA GLU A 81 -15.33 9.20 4.58
C GLU A 81 -15.38 8.66 6.03
N ASP A 82 -15.47 9.57 7.01
CA ASP A 82 -15.48 9.29 8.46
C ASP A 82 -14.23 8.59 9.02
N ARG A 83 -13.11 8.64 8.29
CA ARG A 83 -11.83 8.10 8.74
C ARG A 83 -10.72 9.11 8.62
N THR A 84 -9.90 9.16 9.66
CA THR A 84 -8.73 10.02 9.76
C THR A 84 -7.51 9.26 9.25
N PHE A 85 -6.77 9.87 8.32
CA PHE A 85 -5.57 9.28 7.73
C PHE A 85 -4.40 10.24 7.80
N ILE A 86 -3.19 9.70 7.88
CA ILE A 86 -1.97 10.47 7.69
C ILE A 86 -1.67 10.60 6.19
N SER A 87 -1.27 11.78 5.73
CA SER A 87 -0.88 12.08 4.35
C SER A 87 0.35 12.97 4.33
N SER A 88 1.15 12.88 3.27
CA SER A 88 2.20 13.86 2.99
C SER A 88 1.73 14.84 1.92
N THR A 89 2.21 16.09 1.98
CA THR A 89 2.11 17.06 0.87
C THR A 89 3.10 16.77 -0.26
N ILE A 90 4.06 15.86 -0.06
CA ILE A 90 5.02 15.43 -1.08
C ILE A 90 4.31 14.52 -2.08
N PRO A 91 4.27 14.86 -3.39
CA PRO A 91 3.52 14.11 -4.39
C PRO A 91 3.86 12.62 -4.46
N SER A 92 5.15 12.26 -4.39
CA SER A 92 5.61 10.87 -4.45
C SER A 92 5.31 10.06 -3.19
N ILE A 93 4.93 10.71 -2.09
CA ILE A 93 4.67 10.09 -0.77
C ILE A 93 3.19 10.29 -0.37
N LYS A 94 2.34 10.55 -1.37
CA LYS A 94 0.92 10.85 -1.17
C LYS A 94 0.08 9.61 -0.89
N ASP A 95 0.62 8.41 -1.13
CA ASP A 95 -0.21 7.23 -1.30
C ASP A 95 -0.67 6.59 0.00
N GLN A 96 -1.93 6.86 0.30
CA GLN A 96 -2.75 6.05 1.19
C GLN A 96 -3.12 4.75 0.48
N LYS A 97 -2.53 3.63 0.92
CA LYS A 97 -3.14 2.31 0.69
C LYS A 97 -4.38 2.19 1.57
N VAL A 98 -5.50 2.75 1.12
CA VAL A 98 -6.80 2.49 1.75
C VAL A 98 -7.15 1.05 1.46
N ILE A 99 -7.16 0.20 2.48
CA ILE A 99 -7.75 -1.13 2.38
C ILE A 99 -9.26 -0.90 2.33
N PRO A 100 -9.93 -1.14 1.18
CA PRO A 100 -11.35 -0.88 1.07
C PRO A 100 -12.11 -1.75 2.08
N GLN A 101 -13.16 -1.19 2.68
CA GLN A 101 -14.03 -1.92 3.60
C GLN A 101 -15.50 -1.68 3.24
N GLY A 102 -16.34 -2.67 3.53
CA GLY A 102 -17.77 -2.60 3.27
C GLY A 102 -18.07 -2.34 1.78
N PRO A 103 -18.96 -1.37 1.45
CA PRO A 103 -19.32 -1.05 0.06
C PRO A 103 -18.14 -0.67 -0.83
N LEU A 104 -17.06 -0.11 -0.27
CA LEU A 104 -15.86 0.28 -1.01
C LEU A 104 -15.13 -0.93 -1.60
N VAL A 105 -15.29 -2.12 -1.02
CA VAL A 105 -14.69 -3.36 -1.56
C VAL A 105 -15.28 -3.65 -2.93
N GLN A 106 -16.58 -3.48 -3.09
CA GLN A 106 -17.26 -3.72 -4.36
C GLN A 106 -16.78 -2.73 -5.41
N THR A 107 -16.73 -1.44 -5.09
CA THR A 107 -16.20 -0.41 -6.00
C THR A 107 -14.75 -0.67 -6.38
N PHE A 108 -13.92 -1.10 -5.42
CA PHE A 108 -12.53 -1.46 -5.69
C PHE A 108 -12.41 -2.66 -6.65
N ILE A 109 -13.14 -3.74 -6.38
CA ILE A 109 -13.14 -4.93 -7.25
C ILE A 109 -13.64 -4.55 -8.64
N SER A 110 -14.75 -3.83 -8.75
CA SER A 110 -15.33 -3.40 -10.03
C SER A 110 -14.45 -2.41 -10.81
N GLY A 111 -13.67 -1.59 -10.12
CA GLY A 111 -12.76 -0.62 -10.75
C GLY A 111 -11.36 -1.17 -11.02
N THR A 112 -11.03 -2.38 -10.59
CA THR A 112 -9.69 -2.95 -10.82
C THR A 112 -9.53 -3.31 -12.29
N THR A 113 -8.56 -2.68 -12.96
CA THR A 113 -8.30 -2.89 -14.39
C THR A 113 -7.31 -4.03 -14.63
N VAL A 114 -7.60 -4.86 -15.63
CA VAL A 114 -6.70 -5.92 -16.12
C VAL A 114 -6.56 -5.78 -17.63
N GLY A 115 -5.44 -5.20 -18.07
CA GLY A 115 -5.25 -4.79 -19.46
C GLY A 115 -6.30 -3.76 -19.89
N ALA A 116 -7.13 -4.13 -20.88
CA ALA A 116 -8.21 -3.29 -21.39
C ALA A 116 -9.58 -3.53 -20.71
N GLU A 117 -9.69 -4.53 -19.85
CA GLU A 117 -10.95 -4.96 -19.20
C GLU A 117 -10.89 -4.78 -17.68
N THR A 118 -11.97 -5.15 -16.98
CA THR A 118 -12.00 -5.13 -15.51
C THR A 118 -11.74 -6.52 -14.93
N LEU A 119 -11.29 -6.57 -13.67
CA LEU A 119 -11.08 -7.82 -12.94
C LEU A 119 -12.35 -8.71 -12.91
N PRO A 120 -13.57 -8.19 -12.67
CA PRO A 120 -14.79 -8.98 -12.81
C PRO A 120 -15.00 -9.61 -14.18
N ASP A 121 -14.67 -8.91 -15.27
CA ASP A 121 -14.85 -9.42 -16.63
C ASP A 121 -13.91 -10.61 -16.88
N LEU A 122 -12.64 -10.46 -16.48
CA LEU A 122 -11.65 -11.55 -16.55
C LEU A 122 -12.07 -12.74 -15.70
N LEU A 123 -12.48 -12.50 -14.44
CA LEU A 123 -12.92 -13.58 -13.54
C LEU A 123 -14.18 -14.28 -14.04
N THR A 124 -15.11 -13.55 -14.65
CA THR A 124 -16.32 -14.13 -15.25
C THR A 124 -15.96 -15.07 -16.39
N THR A 125 -14.99 -14.68 -17.22
CA THR A 125 -14.47 -15.53 -18.31
C THR A 125 -13.78 -16.78 -17.74
N ALA A 126 -12.87 -16.59 -16.78
CA ALA A 126 -12.14 -17.68 -16.14
C ALA A 126 -13.08 -18.71 -15.48
N LEU A 127 -14.09 -18.24 -14.76
CA LEU A 127 -15.10 -19.10 -14.12
C LEU A 127 -15.99 -19.79 -15.14
N SER A 128 -16.29 -19.14 -16.27
CA SER A 128 -17.04 -19.75 -17.37
C SER A 128 -16.26 -20.88 -18.03
N GLU A 129 -14.96 -20.71 -18.26
CA GLU A 129 -14.08 -21.77 -18.77
C GLU A 129 -13.92 -22.91 -17.75
N LEU A 130 -13.77 -22.60 -16.46
CA LEU A 130 -13.75 -23.60 -15.39
C LEU A 130 -15.04 -24.44 -15.39
N CYS A 131 -16.20 -23.83 -15.62
CA CYS A 131 -17.48 -24.53 -15.70
C CYS A 131 -17.61 -25.44 -16.93
N LYS A 132 -16.81 -25.24 -17.98
CA LYS A 132 -16.75 -26.15 -19.14
C LYS A 132 -15.92 -27.39 -18.83
N VAL A 133 -14.77 -27.22 -18.18
CA VAL A 133 -13.82 -28.31 -17.86
C VAL A 133 -14.30 -29.14 -16.66
N LYS A 134 -14.91 -28.49 -15.66
CA LYS A 134 -15.43 -29.11 -14.42
C LYS A 134 -14.42 -30.02 -13.68
N PRO A 135 -13.19 -29.57 -13.43
CA PRO A 135 -12.24 -30.32 -12.60
C PRO A 135 -12.78 -30.50 -11.18
N ALA A 136 -12.43 -31.62 -10.54
CA ALA A 136 -12.98 -31.99 -9.24
C ALA A 136 -12.16 -31.40 -8.08
N GLY A 137 -12.85 -30.89 -7.05
CA GLY A 137 -12.22 -30.52 -5.78
C GLY A 137 -11.11 -29.45 -5.93
N LEU A 138 -9.95 -29.73 -5.35
CA LEU A 138 -8.81 -28.79 -5.35
C LEU A 138 -8.20 -28.56 -6.74
N ASP A 139 -8.42 -29.48 -7.69
CA ASP A 139 -7.94 -29.30 -9.06
C ASP A 139 -8.64 -28.13 -9.76
N ALA A 140 -9.84 -27.75 -9.32
CA ALA A 140 -10.52 -26.53 -9.80
C ALA A 140 -9.77 -25.25 -9.42
N VAL A 141 -9.20 -25.20 -8.22
CA VAL A 141 -8.44 -24.03 -7.76
C VAL A 141 -7.10 -23.97 -8.49
N ARG A 142 -6.43 -25.11 -8.67
CA ARG A 142 -5.17 -25.20 -9.44
C ARG A 142 -5.39 -24.76 -10.88
N TRP A 143 -6.38 -25.34 -11.55
CA TRP A 143 -6.73 -25.02 -12.92
C TRP A 143 -7.06 -23.53 -13.10
N LEU A 144 -7.85 -22.95 -12.19
CA LEU A 144 -8.20 -21.53 -12.25
C LEU A 144 -6.96 -20.64 -12.06
N GLY A 145 -6.06 -21.02 -11.16
CA GLY A 145 -4.80 -20.30 -10.93
C GLY A 145 -3.90 -20.32 -12.16
N GLU A 146 -3.71 -21.49 -12.78
CA GLU A 146 -2.95 -21.67 -14.02
C GLU A 146 -3.56 -20.85 -15.16
N TRP A 147 -4.88 -20.95 -15.35
CA TRP A 147 -5.60 -20.19 -16.37
C TRP A 147 -5.41 -18.68 -16.20
N LEU A 148 -5.50 -18.18 -14.96
CA LEU A 148 -5.29 -16.76 -14.67
C LEU A 148 -3.85 -16.31 -14.92
N LEU A 149 -2.85 -17.15 -14.66
CA LEU A 149 -1.45 -16.83 -14.95
C LEU A 149 -1.19 -16.72 -16.46
N GLU A 150 -1.73 -17.65 -17.24
CA GLU A 150 -1.61 -17.65 -18.69
C GLU A 150 -2.39 -16.49 -19.33
N ASN A 151 -3.56 -16.15 -18.78
CA ASN A 151 -4.47 -15.15 -19.36
C ASN A 151 -4.45 -13.83 -18.58
N ASN A 152 -3.31 -13.43 -17.99
CA ASN A 152 -3.18 -12.13 -17.31
C ASN A 152 -2.59 -11.05 -18.23
N PRO A 153 -3.41 -10.13 -18.80
CA PRO A 153 -2.96 -9.00 -19.61
C PRO A 153 -1.90 -8.10 -18.96
N ASN A 154 -1.80 -8.08 -17.63
CA ASN A 154 -0.89 -7.20 -16.90
C ASN A 154 0.52 -7.79 -16.72
N GLN A 155 0.75 -9.06 -17.09
CA GLN A 155 2.07 -9.69 -16.98
C GLN A 155 2.56 -10.23 -18.32
N PRO A 156 3.86 -10.05 -18.64
CA PRO A 156 4.45 -10.72 -19.79
C PRO A 156 4.45 -12.23 -19.57
N HIS A 157 4.20 -12.98 -20.63
CA HIS A 157 4.38 -14.43 -20.63
C HIS A 157 5.86 -14.74 -20.42
N VAL A 158 6.20 -15.44 -19.35
CA VAL A 158 7.57 -15.88 -19.09
C VAL A 158 7.77 -17.21 -19.79
N GLU A 159 8.43 -17.20 -20.94
CA GLU A 159 8.93 -18.42 -21.57
C GLU A 159 10.23 -18.82 -20.87
N GLU A 160 10.26 -20.01 -20.27
CA GLU A 160 11.50 -20.57 -19.73
C GLU A 160 12.42 -20.94 -20.89
N PRO A 161 13.70 -20.51 -20.89
CA PRO A 161 14.64 -20.88 -21.95
C PRO A 161 14.83 -22.40 -21.97
N GLU A 162 14.71 -23.01 -23.15
CA GLU A 162 15.00 -24.44 -23.34
C GLU A 162 16.41 -24.77 -22.81
N ALA A 163 16.46 -25.76 -21.92
CA ALA A 163 17.68 -26.22 -21.24
C ALA A 163 18.58 -27.08 -22.14
#